data_AF-A0A943EL52-F1
#
_entry.id   AF-A0A943EL52-F1
#
_cell.length_a   1.000
_cell.length_b   1.000
_cell.length_c   1.000
_cell.angle_alpha   90.00
_cell.angle_beta   90.00
_cell.angle_gamma   90.00
#
_symmetry.space_group_name_H-M   'P 1'
#
loop_
_entity.id
_entity.type
_entity.pdbx_description
1 polymer ?
#
loop_
_entity_poly.entity_id
_entity_poly.type
_entity_poly.pdbx_seq_one_letter_code
_entity_poly.pdbx_strand_id
1 'polypeptide(L)'
;MGKEIEMKLLTTQAGCHRLFTSRTVTKTALSATKKRLTLNNTYYDTKDGALSRERMAYRVRVTDGRAYEATIKTKGTSTGGLSVRGEFTVSLKDERPVTEGFPPDVTRHLKDLLHGESLVPTVTITFLCHAMDLAVGKSRVELSLDEGIIESGGHSQPLREVELELKEGDPAALFALVSQLAGELPLYPEDRSKLERGLSLLAGKEPLEPCGDAVKVPETFAGAAPFLRETLHDLGVFFNGTGKGALIADRLVLAADFWKEKAMGGDEAVRLREAADHFGTDDDVYLEKDLEEGRTAALLWQCLAKVCSKSHEEESRFQEELPRVKK
;
A
#
# COMPACT_ATOMS: atom_id res chain seq x y z
N MET A 1 -1.94 19.07 -6.73
CA MET A 1 -3.06 18.21 -6.31
C MET A 1 -2.53 16.79 -6.35
N GLY A 2 -2.28 16.17 -5.20
CA GLY A 2 -1.60 14.87 -5.15
C GLY A 2 -2.61 13.74 -5.11
N LYS A 3 -2.55 12.82 -6.07
CA LYS A 3 -3.01 11.45 -5.80
C LYS A 3 -1.91 10.80 -4.97
N GLU A 4 -2.22 10.29 -3.80
CA GLU A 4 -1.29 9.45 -3.05
C GLU A 4 -1.36 8.02 -3.64
N ILE A 5 -0.20 7.39 -3.80
CA ILE A 5 -0.07 5.99 -4.22
C ILE A 5 0.77 5.30 -3.15
N GLU A 6 0.15 4.40 -2.39
CA GLU A 6 0.78 3.77 -1.22
C GLU A 6 0.55 2.26 -1.20
N MET A 7 1.50 1.49 -0.68
CA MET A 7 1.32 0.07 -0.32
C MET A 7 1.26 -0.04 1.20
N LYS A 8 0.25 -0.72 1.73
CA LYS A 8 0.05 -0.97 3.17
C LYS A 8 0.28 -2.44 3.50
N LEU A 9 1.15 -2.69 4.47
CA LEU A 9 1.56 -4.04 4.88
C LEU A 9 1.53 -4.16 6.41
N LEU A 10 1.02 -5.24 6.96
CA LEU A 10 1.21 -5.61 8.37
C LEU A 10 2.57 -6.28 8.56
N THR A 11 3.09 -6.17 9.77
CA THR A 11 4.28 -6.92 10.18
C THR A 11 4.22 -7.36 11.64
N THR A 12 5.11 -8.27 12.01
CA THR A 12 5.27 -8.75 13.39
C THR A 12 6.13 -7.78 14.21
N GLN A 13 6.13 -7.90 15.55
CA GLN A 13 7.05 -7.12 16.39
C GLN A 13 8.52 -7.34 16.00
N ALA A 14 8.88 -8.57 15.63
CA ALA A 14 10.23 -8.87 15.15
C ALA A 14 10.52 -8.20 13.80
N GLY A 15 9.52 -8.08 12.93
CA GLY A 15 9.60 -7.31 11.68
C GLY A 15 9.84 -5.82 11.92
N CYS A 16 9.09 -5.20 12.85
CA CYS A 16 9.28 -3.81 13.27
C CYS A 16 10.75 -3.53 13.65
N HIS A 17 11.33 -4.38 14.51
CA HIS A 17 12.71 -4.19 14.98
C HIS A 17 13.76 -4.33 13.86
N ARG A 18 13.49 -5.19 12.86
CA ARG A 18 14.46 -5.47 11.79
C ARG A 18 14.31 -4.56 10.59
N LEU A 19 13.16 -3.91 10.38
CA LEU A 19 12.84 -3.17 9.16
C LEU A 19 13.93 -2.17 8.76
N PHE A 20 14.32 -1.25 9.63
CA PHE A 20 15.31 -0.23 9.29
C PHE A 20 16.77 -0.73 9.29
N THR A 21 16.99 -1.97 9.72
CA THR A 21 18.30 -2.65 9.67
C THR A 21 18.38 -3.66 8.54
N SER A 22 17.31 -3.83 7.77
CA SER A 22 17.24 -4.77 6.67
C SER A 22 18.25 -4.39 5.58
N ARG A 23 18.74 -5.38 4.82
CA ARG A 23 19.72 -5.17 3.76
C ARG A 23 19.15 -4.28 2.66
N THR A 24 17.89 -4.50 2.30
CA THR A 24 17.15 -3.67 1.35
C THR A 24 17.13 -2.21 1.79
N VAL A 25 16.64 -1.93 3.01
CA VAL A 25 16.53 -0.55 3.52
C VAL A 25 17.90 0.11 3.64
N THR A 26 18.88 -0.55 4.25
CA THR A 26 20.21 0.04 4.46
C THR A 26 20.96 0.36 3.17
N LYS A 27 20.69 -0.34 2.07
CA LYS A 27 21.29 -0.07 0.76
C LYS A 27 20.65 1.11 0.03
N THR A 28 19.35 1.33 0.20
CA THR A 28 18.58 2.33 -0.56
C THR A 28 18.26 3.58 0.24
N ALA A 29 18.52 3.58 1.55
CA ALA A 29 18.14 4.65 2.46
C ALA A 29 18.77 6.01 2.11
N LEU A 30 17.93 7.03 2.05
CA LEU A 30 18.31 8.42 2.03
C LEU A 30 18.35 8.95 3.46
N SER A 31 19.39 8.62 4.22
CA SER A 31 19.47 8.86 5.68
C SER A 31 19.15 10.29 6.14
N ALA A 32 19.39 11.30 5.30
CA ALA A 32 19.07 12.70 5.61
C ALA A 32 17.57 12.99 5.72
N THR A 33 16.71 12.10 5.21
CA THR A 33 15.24 12.22 5.23
C THR A 33 14.61 11.56 6.44
N LYS A 34 15.40 10.90 7.30
CA LYS A 34 14.90 10.16 8.44
C LYS A 34 14.12 11.07 9.39
N LYS A 35 12.89 10.66 9.72
CA LYS A 35 12.01 11.35 10.65
C LYS A 35 11.37 10.37 11.63
N ARG A 36 11.03 10.86 12.81
CA ARG A 36 10.29 10.14 13.83
C ARG A 36 9.27 11.07 14.44
N LEU A 37 7.99 10.71 14.36
CA LEU A 37 6.86 11.56 14.71
C LEU A 37 5.91 10.82 15.63
N THR A 38 5.43 11.49 16.67
CA THR A 38 4.29 10.98 17.46
C THR A 38 3.01 11.54 16.87
N LEU A 39 2.14 10.66 16.38
CA LEU A 39 0.91 11.03 15.68
C LEU A 39 -0.31 10.58 16.48
N ASN A 40 -1.11 11.54 16.93
CA ASN A 40 -2.43 11.31 17.49
C ASN A 40 -3.48 11.70 16.46
N ASN A 41 -4.33 10.76 16.07
CA ASN A 41 -5.31 10.94 15.00
C ASN A 41 -6.70 10.70 15.59
N THR A 42 -7.57 11.69 15.53
CA THR A 42 -8.99 11.53 15.86
C THR A 42 -9.79 11.66 14.58
N TYR A 43 -10.53 10.60 14.26
CA TYR A 43 -11.47 10.59 13.16
C TYR A 43 -12.84 11.03 13.64
N TYR A 44 -13.53 11.78 12.77
CA TYR A 44 -14.85 12.32 13.06
C TYR A 44 -15.83 11.93 11.98
N ASP A 45 -17.09 11.75 12.39
CA ASP A 45 -18.23 11.54 11.51
C ASP A 45 -19.48 12.18 12.14
N THR A 46 -20.61 12.16 11.45
CA THR A 46 -21.91 12.45 12.07
C THR A 46 -22.36 11.27 12.92
N LYS A 47 -23.36 11.47 13.80
CA LYS A 47 -23.87 10.40 14.67
C LYS A 47 -24.40 9.19 13.89
N ASP A 48 -24.91 9.43 12.69
CA ASP A 48 -25.46 8.42 11.81
C ASP A 48 -24.43 7.89 10.78
N GLY A 49 -23.19 8.40 10.78
CA GLY A 49 -22.09 7.92 9.92
C GLY A 49 -22.18 8.39 8.48
N ALA A 50 -22.62 9.63 8.23
CA ALA A 50 -22.83 10.19 6.90
C ALA A 50 -21.56 10.18 6.04
N LEU A 51 -20.39 10.49 6.62
CA LEU A 51 -19.12 10.49 5.88
C LEU A 51 -18.70 9.05 5.53
N SER A 52 -18.79 8.13 6.49
CA SER A 52 -18.45 6.72 6.29
C SER A 52 -19.29 6.06 5.20
N ARG A 53 -20.61 6.37 5.12
CA ARG A 53 -21.49 5.86 4.06
C ARG A 53 -21.04 6.28 2.66
N GLU A 54 -20.48 7.48 2.54
CA GLU A 54 -19.93 8.01 1.29
C GLU A 54 -18.45 7.66 1.08
N ARG A 55 -17.87 6.82 1.95
CA ARG A 55 -16.44 6.45 1.94
C ARG A 55 -15.53 7.68 2.00
N MET A 56 -15.95 8.70 2.74
CA MET A 56 -15.17 9.88 3.05
C MET A 56 -14.69 9.81 4.49
N ALA A 57 -13.42 10.14 4.72
CA ALA A 57 -12.83 10.16 6.06
C ALA A 57 -12.46 11.60 6.43
N TYR A 58 -12.90 12.05 7.60
CA TYR A 58 -12.45 13.29 8.21
C TYR A 58 -11.56 12.99 9.41
N ARG A 59 -10.37 13.57 9.47
CA ARG A 59 -9.39 13.36 10.54
C ARG A 59 -8.87 14.69 11.04
N VAL A 60 -8.78 14.85 12.35
CA VAL A 60 -7.85 15.81 12.98
C VAL A 60 -6.63 15.05 13.44
N ARG A 61 -5.44 15.55 13.11
CA ARG A 61 -4.16 15.00 13.56
C ARG A 61 -3.40 16.02 14.40
N VAL A 62 -2.82 15.51 15.47
CA VAL A 62 -1.85 16.21 16.31
C VAL A 62 -0.49 15.52 16.13
N THR A 63 0.49 16.27 15.62
CA THR A 63 1.86 15.82 15.41
C THR A 63 2.76 16.40 16.50
N ASP A 64 3.46 15.53 17.23
CA ASP A 64 4.36 15.86 18.34
C ASP A 64 3.72 16.78 19.41
N GLY A 65 2.40 16.69 19.59
CA GLY A 65 1.65 17.50 20.55
C GLY A 65 1.62 19.01 20.26
N ARG A 66 2.00 19.45 19.06
CA ARG A 66 2.21 20.88 18.76
C ARG A 66 1.73 21.36 17.39
N ALA A 67 1.64 20.46 16.42
CA ALA A 67 1.18 20.79 15.08
C ALA A 67 -0.15 20.11 14.82
N TYR A 68 -1.12 20.88 14.30
CA TYR A 68 -2.50 20.46 14.15
C TYR A 68 -2.91 20.56 12.68
N GLU A 69 -3.58 19.53 12.17
CA GLU A 69 -4.13 19.53 10.82
C GLU A 69 -5.48 18.83 10.76
N ALA A 70 -6.33 19.27 9.84
CA ALA A 70 -7.51 18.52 9.44
C ALA A 70 -7.30 17.98 8.02
N THR A 71 -7.70 16.73 7.81
CA THR A 71 -7.55 16.02 6.55
C THR A 71 -8.88 15.41 6.15
N ILE A 72 -9.25 15.63 4.88
CA ILE A 72 -10.33 14.90 4.21
C ILE A 72 -9.70 13.94 3.20
N LYS A 73 -9.99 12.65 3.36
CA LYS A 73 -9.69 11.63 2.35
C LYS A 73 -10.99 11.25 1.65
N THR A 74 -11.02 11.34 0.32
CA THR A 74 -12.21 10.99 -0.48
C THR A 74 -12.17 9.55 -0.95
N LYS A 75 -13.26 9.09 -1.57
CA LYS A 75 -13.36 7.75 -2.14
C LYS A 75 -12.18 7.43 -3.06
N GLY A 76 -11.52 6.31 -2.77
CA GLY A 76 -10.42 5.76 -3.56
C GLY A 76 -10.60 4.26 -3.80
N THR A 77 -9.56 3.63 -4.32
CA THR A 77 -9.45 2.18 -4.53
C THR A 77 -8.34 1.61 -3.65
N SER A 78 -8.57 0.45 -3.04
CA SER A 78 -7.54 -0.32 -2.31
C SER A 78 -7.63 -1.79 -2.68
N THR A 79 -6.55 -2.36 -3.24
CA THR A 79 -6.47 -3.78 -3.59
C THR A 79 -5.06 -4.31 -3.37
N GLY A 80 -4.93 -5.45 -2.70
CA GLY A 80 -3.64 -6.09 -2.42
C GLY A 80 -2.69 -5.22 -1.60
N GLY A 81 -3.23 -4.33 -0.76
CA GLY A 81 -2.51 -3.33 0.01
C GLY A 81 -2.24 -2.01 -0.72
N LEU A 82 -2.39 -1.95 -2.05
CA LEU A 82 -2.17 -0.73 -2.83
C LEU A 82 -3.38 0.20 -2.74
N SER A 83 -3.19 1.45 -2.32
CA SER A 83 -4.25 2.45 -2.14
C SER A 83 -3.99 3.69 -2.99
N VAL A 84 -5.04 4.18 -3.67
CA VAL A 84 -5.03 5.45 -4.42
C VAL A 84 -6.28 6.26 -4.11
N ARG A 85 -6.10 7.49 -3.60
CA ARG A 85 -7.20 8.38 -3.22
C ARG A 85 -6.82 9.86 -3.28
N GLY A 86 -7.85 10.72 -3.26
CA GLY A 86 -7.68 12.15 -3.07
C GLY A 86 -7.53 12.47 -1.59
N GLU A 87 -6.57 13.34 -1.27
CA GLU A 87 -6.31 13.82 0.08
C GLU A 87 -6.22 15.36 0.09
N PHE A 88 -6.92 15.97 1.04
CA PHE A 88 -6.96 17.42 1.22
C PHE A 88 -6.68 17.76 2.68
N THR A 89 -5.57 18.45 2.92
CA THR A 89 -5.09 18.78 4.28
C THR A 89 -5.02 20.28 4.48
N VAL A 90 -5.47 20.73 5.65
CA VAL A 90 -5.40 22.13 6.09
C VAL A 90 -4.80 22.21 7.49
N SER A 91 -3.98 23.22 7.74
CA SER A 91 -3.42 23.46 9.07
C SER A 91 -4.48 24.06 10.01
N LEU A 92 -4.46 23.63 11.26
CA LEU A 92 -5.34 24.11 12.32
C LEU A 92 -4.57 24.90 13.37
N LYS A 93 -5.30 25.68 14.17
CA LYS A 93 -4.74 26.40 15.33
C LYS A 93 -4.72 25.53 16.59
N ASP A 94 -5.66 24.59 16.68
CA ASP A 94 -5.87 23.68 17.80
C ASP A 94 -6.51 22.37 17.28
N GLU A 95 -6.91 21.47 18.18
CA GLU A 95 -7.47 20.15 17.85
C GLU A 95 -8.95 20.20 17.40
N ARG A 96 -9.53 21.39 17.23
CA ARG A 96 -10.95 21.50 16.90
C ARG A 96 -11.20 21.26 15.40
N PRO A 97 -12.16 20.39 15.05
CA PRO A 97 -12.57 20.21 13.66
C PRO A 97 -13.03 21.52 13.02
N VAL A 98 -12.68 21.70 11.75
CA VAL A 98 -13.15 22.79 10.89
C VAL A 98 -13.85 22.23 9.65
N THR A 99 -14.88 22.92 9.20
CA THR A 99 -15.63 22.57 7.98
C THR A 99 -15.30 23.49 6.80
N GLU A 100 -14.25 24.31 6.95
CA GLU A 100 -13.83 25.35 5.99
C GLU A 100 -12.33 25.23 5.71
N GLY A 101 -11.87 25.93 4.67
CA GLY A 101 -10.44 26.03 4.33
C GLY A 101 -9.95 24.95 3.36
N PHE A 102 -10.73 23.89 3.15
CA PHE A 102 -10.51 22.93 2.07
C PHE A 102 -10.87 23.55 0.70
N PRO A 103 -10.46 22.96 -0.43
CA PRO A 103 -10.88 23.41 -1.75
C PRO A 103 -12.41 23.58 -1.84
N PRO A 104 -12.92 24.57 -2.60
CA PRO A 104 -14.34 24.93 -2.58
C PRO A 104 -15.31 23.76 -2.79
N ASP A 105 -14.99 22.84 -3.70
CA ASP A 105 -15.86 21.69 -3.97
C ASP A 105 -15.84 20.64 -2.86
N VAL A 106 -14.69 20.44 -2.20
CA VAL A 106 -14.55 19.56 -1.03
C VAL A 106 -15.29 20.16 0.16
N THR A 107 -15.14 21.46 0.39
CA THR A 107 -15.85 22.20 1.44
C THR A 107 -17.37 22.13 1.26
N ARG A 108 -17.86 22.34 0.03
CA ARG A 108 -19.29 22.23 -0.30
C ARG A 108 -19.80 20.83 -0.03
N HIS A 109 -19.10 19.81 -0.56
CA HIS A 109 -19.49 18.42 -0.39
C HIS A 109 -19.51 17.99 1.09
N LEU A 110 -18.50 18.38 1.88
CA LEU A 110 -18.50 18.14 3.32
C LEU A 110 -19.76 18.71 3.98
N LYS A 111 -20.05 20.00 3.74
CA LYS A 111 -21.23 20.66 4.34
C LYS A 111 -22.54 20.01 3.92
N ASP A 112 -22.64 19.64 2.65
CA ASP A 112 -23.80 18.93 2.12
C ASP A 112 -23.98 17.59 2.86
N LEU A 113 -22.92 16.79 3.06
CA LEU A 113 -23.01 15.53 3.80
C LEU A 113 -23.37 15.73 5.28
N LEU A 114 -22.81 16.75 5.92
CA LEU A 114 -23.10 17.03 7.32
C LEU A 114 -24.54 17.47 7.55
N HIS A 115 -25.21 18.11 6.58
CA HIS A 115 -26.58 18.63 6.72
C HIS A 115 -26.80 19.49 7.99
N GLY A 116 -25.75 20.19 8.45
CA GLY A 116 -25.78 20.97 9.70
C GLY A 116 -25.58 20.17 10.99
N GLU A 117 -25.41 18.85 10.92
CA GLU A 117 -24.99 18.04 12.05
C GLU A 117 -23.55 18.33 12.46
N SER A 118 -23.27 18.07 13.75
CA SER A 118 -21.92 18.21 14.30
C SER A 118 -21.10 16.96 14.05
N LEU A 119 -19.83 17.17 13.71
CA LEU A 119 -18.80 16.15 13.73
C LEU A 119 -18.56 15.67 15.16
N VAL A 120 -18.68 14.36 15.39
CA VAL A 120 -18.38 13.69 16.66
C VAL A 120 -17.20 12.74 16.48
N PRO A 121 -16.32 12.60 17.50
CA PRO A 121 -15.20 11.69 17.41
C PRO A 121 -15.69 10.23 17.38
N THR A 122 -15.13 9.42 16.49
CA THR A 122 -15.52 8.02 16.29
C THR A 122 -14.38 7.04 16.56
N VAL A 123 -13.18 7.35 16.06
CA VAL A 123 -12.00 6.47 16.17
C VAL A 123 -10.78 7.32 16.56
N THR A 124 -10.01 6.84 17.52
CA THR A 124 -8.71 7.41 17.87
C THR A 124 -7.60 6.44 17.48
N ILE A 125 -6.56 6.95 16.83
CA ILE A 125 -5.42 6.15 16.37
C ILE A 125 -4.14 6.88 16.76
N THR A 126 -3.42 6.30 17.72
CA THR A 126 -2.20 6.90 18.27
C THR A 126 -1.02 6.01 17.98
N PHE A 127 0.00 6.53 17.32
CA PHE A 127 1.18 5.77 16.96
C PHE A 127 2.42 6.61 16.84
N LEU A 128 3.54 5.92 16.93
CA LEU A 128 4.85 6.44 16.62
C LEU A 128 5.18 6.03 15.17
N CYS A 129 5.38 7.01 14.32
CA CYS A 129 5.79 6.83 12.93
C CYS A 129 7.31 7.02 12.82
N HIS A 130 8.02 6.01 12.34
CA HIS A 130 9.41 6.14 11.90
C HIS A 130 9.41 6.08 10.39
N ALA A 131 10.03 7.05 9.72
CA ALA A 131 10.02 7.09 8.27
C ALA A 131 11.36 7.55 7.70
N MET A 132 11.63 7.11 6.47
CA MET A 132 12.76 7.55 5.64
C MET A 132 12.45 7.33 4.16
N ASP A 133 13.01 8.16 3.31
CA ASP A 133 12.95 7.94 1.87
C ASP A 133 13.98 6.90 1.43
N LEU A 134 13.60 6.09 0.45
CA LEU A 134 14.43 5.11 -0.24
C LEU A 134 14.56 5.51 -1.70
N ALA A 135 15.78 5.40 -2.23
CA ALA A 135 16.06 5.54 -3.65
C ALA A 135 15.96 4.18 -4.36
N VAL A 136 15.09 4.09 -5.36
CA VAL A 136 14.83 2.86 -6.12
C VAL A 136 14.91 3.16 -7.61
N GLY A 137 16.07 2.92 -8.21
CA GLY A 137 16.34 3.35 -9.58
C GLY A 137 16.18 4.87 -9.72
N LYS A 138 15.18 5.31 -10.49
CA LYS A 138 14.84 6.74 -10.68
C LYS A 138 13.67 7.22 -9.80
N SER A 139 13.14 6.35 -8.94
CA SER A 139 12.01 6.63 -8.06
C SER A 139 12.47 6.97 -6.63
N ARG A 140 11.64 7.74 -5.93
CA ARG A 140 11.76 8.01 -4.48
C ARG A 140 10.50 7.52 -3.78
N VAL A 141 10.69 6.63 -2.81
CA VAL A 141 9.60 6.02 -2.03
C VAL A 141 9.83 6.31 -0.56
N GLU A 142 8.85 6.88 0.13
CA GLU A 142 8.88 7.00 1.59
C GLU A 142 8.49 5.64 2.20
N LEU A 143 9.40 5.06 2.98
CA LEU A 143 9.12 3.92 3.84
C LEU A 143 8.77 4.44 5.23
N SER A 144 7.61 4.05 5.74
CA SER A 144 7.18 4.33 7.11
C SER A 144 6.87 3.05 7.89
N LEU A 145 7.10 3.09 9.19
CA LEU A 145 6.67 2.10 10.17
C LEU A 145 5.85 2.80 11.24
N ASP A 146 4.59 2.37 11.36
CA ASP A 146 3.64 2.84 12.34
C ASP A 146 3.47 1.79 13.44
N GLU A 147 3.89 2.13 14.65
CA GLU A 147 3.72 1.30 15.84
C GLU A 147 2.85 2.03 16.87
N GLY A 148 1.71 1.44 17.24
CA GLY A 148 0.79 2.08 18.17
C GLY A 148 -0.50 1.31 18.40
N ILE A 149 -1.62 2.03 18.51
CA ILE A 149 -2.92 1.49 18.87
C ILE A 149 -4.06 2.18 18.10
N ILE A 150 -5.07 1.38 17.74
CA ILE A 150 -6.36 1.83 17.23
C ILE A 150 -7.38 1.63 18.36
N GLU A 151 -8.16 2.65 18.67
CA GLU A 151 -9.14 2.65 19.77
C GLU A 151 -10.49 3.17 19.27
N SER A 152 -11.57 2.43 19.56
CA SER A 152 -12.93 2.85 19.26
C SER A 152 -13.96 2.03 20.01
N GLY A 153 -15.07 2.64 20.42
CA GLY A 153 -16.18 1.93 21.08
C GLY A 153 -15.82 1.23 22.40
N GLY A 154 -14.75 1.66 23.08
CA GLY A 154 -14.22 0.99 24.28
C GLY A 154 -13.36 -0.25 23.98
N HIS A 155 -13.12 -0.55 22.70
CA HIS A 155 -12.23 -1.61 22.24
C HIS A 155 -10.92 -1.02 21.72
N SER A 156 -9.87 -1.85 21.70
CA SER A 156 -8.58 -1.46 21.14
C SER A 156 -7.90 -2.62 20.41
N GLN A 157 -7.03 -2.26 19.47
CA GLN A 157 -6.22 -3.18 18.68
C GLN A 157 -4.80 -2.63 18.48
N PRO A 158 -3.73 -3.45 18.62
CA PRO A 158 -2.37 -3.05 18.27
C PRO A 158 -2.22 -2.70 16.79
N LEU A 159 -1.45 -1.65 16.50
CA LEU A 159 -1.07 -1.23 15.16
C LEU A 159 0.42 -1.50 14.93
N ARG A 160 0.72 -2.28 13.89
CA ARG A 160 2.06 -2.52 13.37
C ARG A 160 1.99 -2.58 11.85
N GLU A 161 2.24 -1.44 11.22
CA GLU A 161 2.01 -1.26 9.80
C GLU A 161 3.23 -0.65 9.14
N VAL A 162 3.64 -1.23 8.02
CA VAL A 162 4.63 -0.68 7.10
C VAL A 162 3.87 -0.06 5.93
N GLU A 163 4.14 1.21 5.63
CA GLU A 163 3.65 1.85 4.41
C GLU A 163 4.82 2.20 3.49
N LEU A 164 4.61 2.02 2.19
CA LEU A 164 5.50 2.47 1.13
C LEU A 164 4.74 3.46 0.27
N GLU A 165 5.07 4.75 0.35
CA GLU A 165 4.40 5.81 -0.41
C GLU A 165 5.30 6.30 -1.56
N LEU A 166 4.80 6.26 -2.79
CA LEU A 166 5.54 6.79 -3.94
C LEU A 166 5.54 8.32 -3.88
N LYS A 167 6.71 8.91 -3.65
CA LYS A 167 6.86 10.38 -3.66
C LYS A 167 7.12 10.88 -5.07
N GLU A 168 7.98 10.18 -5.82
CA GLU A 168 8.38 10.52 -7.19
C GLU A 168 8.74 9.26 -7.97
N GLY A 169 8.45 9.25 -9.29
CA GLY A 169 8.87 8.19 -10.20
C GLY A 169 7.77 7.19 -10.56
N ASP A 170 8.19 5.95 -10.82
CA ASP A 170 7.34 4.86 -11.32
C ASP A 170 6.74 4.03 -10.15
N PRO A 171 5.41 3.82 -10.11
CA PRO A 171 4.75 2.90 -9.18
C PRO A 171 5.32 1.47 -9.13
N ALA A 172 5.96 0.98 -10.19
CA ALA A 172 6.64 -0.32 -10.19
C ALA A 172 7.71 -0.43 -9.08
N ALA A 173 8.29 0.70 -8.65
CA ALA A 173 9.24 0.75 -7.55
C ALA A 173 8.66 0.29 -6.20
N LEU A 174 7.36 0.50 -5.98
CA LEU A 174 6.69 0.01 -4.76
C LEU A 174 6.73 -1.51 -4.72
N PHE A 175 6.36 -2.17 -5.82
CA PHE A 175 6.36 -3.63 -5.94
C PHE A 175 7.76 -4.22 -5.81
N ALA A 176 8.76 -3.58 -6.41
CA ALA A 176 10.16 -3.99 -6.28
C ALA A 176 10.66 -3.92 -4.82
N LEU A 177 10.29 -2.87 -4.07
CA LEU A 177 10.64 -2.77 -2.66
C LEU A 177 9.91 -3.80 -1.80
N VAL A 178 8.60 -3.98 -1.98
CA VAL A 178 7.82 -4.98 -1.25
C VAL A 178 8.44 -6.36 -1.46
N SER A 179 8.83 -6.67 -2.71
CA SER A 179 9.50 -7.92 -3.06
C SER A 179 10.77 -8.19 -2.26
N GLN A 180 11.67 -7.22 -2.27
CA GLN A 180 12.95 -7.34 -1.61
C GLN A 180 12.78 -7.40 -0.08
N LEU A 181 11.88 -6.59 0.47
CA LEU A 181 11.60 -6.57 1.90
C LEU A 181 10.90 -7.84 2.38
N ALA A 182 9.99 -8.41 1.59
CA ALA A 182 9.30 -9.66 1.92
C ALA A 182 10.25 -10.87 1.94
N GLY A 183 11.39 -10.78 1.25
CA GLY A 183 12.48 -11.77 1.36
C GLY A 183 13.27 -11.70 2.68
N GLU A 184 13.16 -10.60 3.42
CA GLU A 184 13.92 -10.35 4.67
C GLU A 184 13.04 -10.32 5.93
N LEU A 185 11.74 -10.02 5.76
CA LEU A 185 10.81 -9.69 6.83
C LEU A 185 9.42 -10.27 6.56
N PRO A 186 8.67 -10.67 7.61
CA PRO A 186 7.28 -11.07 7.44
C PRO A 186 6.44 -9.81 7.14
N LEU A 187 5.92 -9.73 5.91
CA LEU A 187 5.09 -8.62 5.43
C LEU A 187 3.81 -9.19 4.81
N TYR A 188 2.66 -8.63 5.20
CA TYR A 188 1.35 -9.11 4.78
C TYR A 188 0.53 -7.95 4.26
N PRO A 189 -0.02 -8.00 3.04
CA PRO A 189 -0.87 -6.94 2.52
C PRO A 189 -2.08 -6.64 3.42
N GLU A 190 -2.42 -5.37 3.57
CA GLU A 190 -3.57 -4.90 4.33
C GLU A 190 -4.42 -3.94 3.50
N ASP A 191 -5.57 -4.43 3.04
CA ASP A 191 -6.50 -3.64 2.27
C ASP A 191 -7.27 -2.63 3.12
N ARG A 192 -7.51 -2.95 4.40
CA ARG A 192 -8.27 -2.05 5.26
C ARG A 192 -7.40 -0.88 5.69
N SER A 193 -7.91 0.32 5.55
CA SER A 193 -7.33 1.49 6.19
C SER A 193 -7.34 1.37 7.72
N LYS A 194 -6.48 2.16 8.39
CA LYS A 194 -6.51 2.32 9.84
C LYS A 194 -7.91 2.71 10.35
N LEU A 195 -8.63 3.56 9.61
CA LEU A 195 -10.01 3.95 9.92
C LEU A 195 -10.98 2.76 9.81
N GLU A 196 -10.94 1.97 8.75
CA GLU A 196 -11.85 0.82 8.58
C GLU A 196 -11.68 -0.23 9.68
N ARG A 197 -10.43 -0.43 10.16
CA ARG A 197 -10.16 -1.24 11.35
C ARG A 197 -10.80 -0.64 12.60
N GLY A 198 -10.65 0.67 12.82
CA GLY A 198 -11.30 1.37 13.93
C GLY A 198 -12.83 1.34 13.89
N LEU A 199 -13.44 1.52 12.71
CA LEU A 199 -14.89 1.39 12.54
C LEU A 199 -15.39 -0.04 12.76
N SER A 200 -14.56 -1.04 12.44
CA SER A 200 -14.86 -2.44 12.76
C SER A 200 -14.90 -2.67 14.28
N LEU A 201 -13.96 -2.07 15.02
CA LEU A 201 -13.97 -2.08 16.49
C LEU A 201 -15.20 -1.34 17.06
N LEU A 202 -15.56 -0.18 16.48
CA LEU A 202 -16.76 0.57 16.88
C LEU A 202 -18.04 -0.25 16.73
N ALA A 203 -18.10 -1.10 15.70
CA ALA A 203 -19.20 -2.02 15.45
C ALA A 203 -19.18 -3.28 16.33
N GLY A 204 -18.28 -3.37 17.32
CA GLY A 204 -18.15 -4.49 18.25
C GLY A 204 -17.60 -5.77 17.62
N LYS A 205 -16.92 -5.68 16.47
CA LYS A 205 -16.24 -6.84 15.88
C LYS A 205 -14.95 -7.13 16.64
N GLU A 206 -14.64 -8.41 16.81
CA GLU A 206 -13.38 -8.81 17.45
C GLU A 206 -12.17 -8.29 16.65
N PRO A 207 -11.13 -7.79 17.35
CA PRO A 207 -9.87 -7.44 16.70
C PRO A 207 -9.31 -8.67 15.99
N LEU A 208 -9.03 -8.54 14.69
CA LEU A 208 -8.26 -9.56 13.99
C LEU A 208 -6.80 -9.42 14.43
N GLU A 209 -6.25 -10.48 15.02
CA GLU A 209 -4.82 -10.58 15.33
C GLU A 209 -4.02 -10.18 14.07
N PRO A 210 -3.15 -9.15 14.13
CA PRO A 210 -2.48 -8.60 12.94
C PRO A 210 -1.67 -9.63 12.14
N CYS A 211 -1.36 -10.77 12.75
CA CYS A 211 -0.52 -11.81 12.16
C CYS A 211 -0.88 -13.24 12.62
N GLY A 212 -1.85 -13.40 13.54
CA GLY A 212 -2.22 -14.70 14.13
C GLY A 212 -3.14 -15.55 13.23
N ASP A 213 -4.03 -14.87 12.49
CA ASP A 213 -5.00 -15.52 11.58
C ASP A 213 -4.99 -14.92 10.16
N ALA A 214 -4.23 -13.84 9.95
CA ALA A 214 -4.15 -13.14 8.66
C ALA A 214 -3.20 -13.87 7.71
N VAL A 215 -3.74 -14.91 7.06
CA VAL A 215 -3.18 -15.61 5.90
C VAL A 215 -1.83 -16.25 6.20
N LYS A 216 -1.83 -17.58 6.35
CA LYS A 216 -0.63 -18.39 6.05
C LYS A 216 -0.03 -17.81 4.77
N VAL A 217 1.16 -17.18 4.84
CA VAL A 217 1.93 -16.90 3.62
C VAL A 217 1.84 -18.20 2.84
N PRO A 218 1.25 -18.21 1.63
CA PRO A 218 1.11 -19.45 0.91
C PRO A 218 2.49 -20.08 0.82
N GLU A 219 2.68 -21.22 1.49
CA GLU A 219 3.94 -21.97 1.45
C GLU A 219 4.24 -22.37 -0.01
N THR A 220 3.19 -22.39 -0.85
CA THR A 220 3.21 -22.70 -2.27
C THR A 220 2.60 -21.57 -3.12
N PHE A 221 3.09 -21.47 -4.34
CA PHE A 221 2.62 -20.58 -5.40
C PHE A 221 1.10 -20.73 -5.65
N ALA A 222 0.60 -21.97 -5.52
CA ALA A 222 -0.82 -22.31 -5.70
C ALA A 222 -1.76 -21.50 -4.80
N GLY A 223 -1.35 -21.27 -3.54
CA GLY A 223 -2.16 -20.53 -2.58
C GLY A 223 -2.06 -19.01 -2.73
N ALA A 224 -1.00 -18.50 -3.38
CA ALA A 224 -0.81 -17.07 -3.63
C ALA A 224 -1.43 -16.57 -4.94
N ALA A 225 -1.63 -17.47 -5.91
CA ALA A 225 -2.15 -17.13 -7.24
C ALA A 225 -3.51 -16.38 -7.24
N PRO A 226 -4.49 -16.70 -6.38
CA PRO A 226 -5.76 -15.96 -6.33
C PRO A 226 -5.59 -14.51 -5.85
N PHE A 227 -4.77 -14.29 -4.82
CA PHE A 227 -4.48 -12.97 -4.25
C PHE A 227 -3.72 -12.08 -5.25
N LEU A 228 -2.75 -12.67 -5.95
CA LEU A 228 -2.01 -11.99 -7.00
C LEU A 228 -2.92 -11.63 -8.17
N ARG A 229 -3.80 -12.54 -8.61
CA ARG A 229 -4.74 -12.26 -9.69
C ARG A 229 -5.62 -11.05 -9.40
N GLU A 230 -6.18 -10.95 -8.20
CA GLU A 230 -7.09 -9.87 -7.83
C GLU A 230 -6.34 -8.53 -7.76
N THR A 231 -5.18 -8.52 -7.10
CA THR A 231 -4.27 -7.35 -7.06
C THR A 231 -3.87 -6.89 -8.46
N LEU A 232 -3.56 -7.84 -9.35
CA LEU A 232 -3.12 -7.59 -10.72
C LEU A 232 -4.23 -7.15 -11.66
N HIS A 233 -5.43 -7.71 -11.50
CA HIS A 233 -6.62 -7.27 -12.21
C HIS A 233 -6.94 -5.80 -11.88
N ASP A 234 -6.91 -5.44 -10.60
CA ASP A 234 -7.25 -4.08 -10.17
C ASP A 234 -6.17 -3.06 -10.53
N LEU A 235 -4.90 -3.46 -10.47
CA LEU A 235 -3.79 -2.72 -11.08
C LEU A 235 -3.95 -2.56 -12.59
N GLY A 236 -4.39 -3.61 -13.27
CA GLY A 236 -4.66 -3.58 -14.71
C GLY A 236 -5.79 -2.60 -15.07
N VAL A 237 -6.88 -2.58 -14.30
CA VAL A 237 -7.94 -1.58 -14.41
C VAL A 237 -7.41 -0.16 -14.15
N PHE A 238 -6.52 -0.02 -13.16
CA PHE A 238 -5.88 1.26 -12.82
C PHE A 238 -5.00 1.81 -13.97
N PHE A 239 -4.18 0.98 -14.62
CA PHE A 239 -3.38 1.39 -15.78
C PHE A 239 -4.22 1.56 -17.06
N ASN A 240 -5.36 0.88 -17.18
CA ASN A 240 -6.26 0.96 -18.33
C ASN A 240 -7.06 2.27 -18.45
N GLY A 241 -7.10 3.10 -17.39
CA GLY A 241 -7.79 4.39 -17.39
C GLY A 241 -7.15 5.48 -18.26
N THR A 242 -5.97 5.22 -18.83
CA THR A 242 -5.31 6.04 -19.85
C THR A 242 -4.89 5.08 -20.95
N GLY A 243 -5.43 5.23 -22.17
CA GLY A 243 -5.28 4.24 -23.23
C GLY A 243 -3.86 3.67 -23.40
N LYS A 244 -3.79 2.39 -23.81
CA LYS A 244 -2.62 1.49 -23.95
C LYS A 244 -2.22 0.65 -22.73
N GLY A 245 -2.84 0.81 -21.55
CA GLY A 245 -2.63 -0.03 -20.36
C GLY A 245 -3.10 -1.50 -20.43
N ALA A 246 -3.70 -1.93 -21.54
CA ALA A 246 -4.35 -3.24 -21.65
C ALA A 246 -3.32 -4.38 -21.65
N LEU A 247 -2.16 -4.16 -22.26
CA LEU A 247 -1.13 -5.19 -22.41
C LEU A 247 -0.46 -5.59 -21.08
N ILE A 248 -0.37 -4.67 -20.12
CA ILE A 248 0.25 -4.93 -18.80
C ILE A 248 -0.73 -5.73 -17.93
N ALA A 249 -1.98 -5.29 -17.88
CA ALA A 249 -3.08 -6.00 -17.25
C ALA A 249 -3.22 -7.43 -17.81
N ASP A 250 -3.25 -7.57 -19.13
CA ASP A 250 -3.41 -8.84 -19.81
C ASP A 250 -2.23 -9.79 -19.56
N ARG A 251 -0.99 -9.28 -19.54
CA ARG A 251 0.21 -10.08 -19.22
C ARG A 251 0.24 -10.54 -17.76
N LEU A 252 -0.23 -9.70 -16.85
CA LEU A 252 -0.29 -10.00 -15.41
C LEU A 252 -1.43 -10.98 -15.10
N VAL A 253 -2.58 -10.85 -15.76
CA VAL A 253 -3.67 -11.83 -15.73
C VAL A 253 -3.24 -13.16 -16.36
N LEU A 254 -2.57 -13.14 -17.52
CA LEU A 254 -1.97 -14.33 -18.15
C LEU A 254 -0.96 -15.03 -17.25
N ALA A 255 -0.12 -14.28 -16.52
CA ALA A 255 0.78 -14.85 -15.53
C ALA A 255 -0.02 -15.54 -14.41
N ALA A 256 -1.02 -14.85 -13.83
CA ALA A 256 -1.86 -15.41 -12.77
C ALA A 256 -2.74 -16.60 -13.25
N ASP A 257 -3.11 -16.66 -14.53
CA ASP A 257 -3.80 -17.78 -15.20
C ASP A 257 -2.87 -18.96 -15.44
N PHE A 258 -1.70 -18.73 -16.02
CA PHE A 258 -0.65 -19.73 -16.20
C PHE A 258 -0.35 -20.46 -14.90
N TRP A 259 -0.19 -19.72 -13.81
CA TRP A 259 0.10 -20.29 -12.50
C TRP A 259 -1.09 -20.98 -11.85
N LYS A 260 -2.33 -20.51 -12.04
CA LYS A 260 -3.53 -21.20 -11.55
C LYS A 260 -3.71 -22.57 -12.22
N GLU A 261 -3.44 -22.66 -13.52
CA GLU A 261 -3.49 -23.93 -14.26
C GLU A 261 -2.32 -24.85 -13.91
N LYS A 262 -1.11 -24.31 -13.76
CA LYS A 262 0.11 -25.09 -13.50
C LYS A 262 0.36 -25.39 -12.02
N ALA A 263 -0.28 -24.75 -11.06
CA ALA A 263 -0.05 -25.04 -9.63
C ALA A 263 -0.81 -26.28 -9.12
N MET A 264 -1.63 -26.92 -9.96
CA MET A 264 -2.28 -28.20 -9.68
C MET A 264 -1.34 -29.37 -10.00
N GLY A 265 -0.35 -29.61 -9.13
CA GLY A 265 0.45 -30.85 -9.07
C GLY A 265 1.73 -30.87 -9.92
N GLY A 266 2.90 -30.95 -9.27
CA GLY A 266 4.24 -31.06 -9.89
C GLY A 266 5.37 -30.41 -9.08
N ASP A 267 6.62 -30.59 -9.49
CA ASP A 267 7.82 -29.97 -8.88
C ASP A 267 7.85 -28.46 -9.15
N GLU A 268 7.70 -27.69 -8.08
CA GLU A 268 7.52 -26.24 -8.08
C GLU A 268 8.78 -25.49 -8.55
N ALA A 269 9.96 -26.04 -8.29
CA ALA A 269 11.24 -25.44 -8.67
C ALA A 269 11.49 -25.51 -10.18
N VAL A 270 11.04 -26.58 -10.84
CA VAL A 270 11.14 -26.72 -12.31
C VAL A 270 10.23 -25.72 -13.01
N ARG A 271 9.02 -25.50 -12.48
CA ARG A 271 8.06 -24.55 -13.07
C ARG A 271 8.45 -23.10 -12.85
N LEU A 272 9.11 -22.78 -11.74
CA LEU A 272 9.72 -21.47 -11.51
C LEU A 272 10.86 -21.18 -12.49
N ARG A 273 11.67 -22.19 -12.85
CA ARG A 273 12.67 -22.07 -13.93
C ARG A 273 12.01 -21.87 -15.30
N GLU A 274 10.97 -22.63 -15.63
CA GLU A 274 10.22 -22.46 -16.88
C GLU A 274 9.59 -21.05 -17.00
N ALA A 275 9.07 -20.50 -15.91
CA ALA A 275 8.54 -19.14 -15.89
C ALA A 275 9.64 -18.07 -15.98
N ALA A 276 10.73 -18.23 -15.24
CA ALA A 276 11.92 -17.37 -15.32
C ALA A 276 12.47 -17.28 -16.75
N ASP A 277 12.56 -18.42 -17.44
CA ASP A 277 12.95 -18.52 -18.85
C ASP A 277 11.92 -17.86 -19.78
N HIS A 278 10.62 -18.12 -19.57
CA HIS A 278 9.55 -17.55 -20.38
C HIS A 278 9.49 -16.01 -20.31
N PHE A 279 9.84 -15.44 -19.15
CA PHE A 279 9.87 -14.00 -18.92
C PHE A 279 11.29 -13.39 -19.02
N GLY A 280 12.31 -14.17 -19.41
CA GLY A 280 13.68 -13.73 -19.67
C GLY A 280 14.38 -13.08 -18.48
N THR A 281 14.44 -13.76 -17.33
CA THR A 281 15.08 -13.23 -16.13
C THR A 281 16.55 -13.65 -16.04
N ASP A 282 17.51 -12.79 -16.39
CA ASP A 282 18.97 -13.10 -16.33
C ASP A 282 19.56 -13.25 -14.90
N ASP A 283 18.74 -13.49 -13.86
CA ASP A 283 19.15 -13.51 -12.45
C ASP A 283 18.99 -14.90 -11.81
N ASP A 284 19.43 -15.95 -12.50
CA ASP A 284 19.34 -17.36 -12.05
C ASP A 284 19.92 -17.59 -10.65
N VAL A 285 20.92 -16.79 -10.27
CA VAL A 285 21.65 -16.89 -8.99
C VAL A 285 20.80 -16.48 -7.79
N TYR A 286 19.84 -15.56 -7.96
CA TYR A 286 18.93 -15.16 -6.87
C TYR A 286 17.74 -16.14 -6.75
N LEU A 287 17.27 -16.67 -7.88
CA LEU A 287 16.19 -17.65 -7.97
C LEU A 287 16.52 -18.95 -7.23
N GLU A 288 17.71 -19.53 -7.42
CA GLU A 288 18.08 -20.79 -6.76
C GLU A 288 18.22 -20.64 -5.24
N LYS A 289 18.76 -19.51 -4.77
CA LYS A 289 18.90 -19.25 -3.33
C LYS A 289 17.56 -18.97 -2.64
N ASP A 290 16.65 -18.26 -3.30
CA ASP A 290 15.30 -17.99 -2.78
C ASP A 290 14.41 -19.25 -2.79
N LEU A 291 14.61 -20.16 -3.76
CA LEU A 291 14.00 -21.49 -3.84
C LEU A 291 14.50 -22.44 -2.74
N GLU A 292 15.82 -22.50 -2.49
CA GLU A 292 16.41 -23.34 -1.43
C GLU A 292 16.01 -22.89 -0.01
N GLU A 293 15.77 -21.59 0.19
CA GLU A 293 15.44 -21.01 1.49
C GLU A 293 13.91 -20.89 1.73
N GLY A 294 13.06 -21.45 0.86
CA GLY A 294 11.60 -21.51 1.05
C GLY A 294 10.89 -20.16 0.96
N ARG A 295 11.45 -19.20 0.21
CA ARG A 295 10.96 -17.82 0.12
C ARG A 295 10.01 -17.60 -1.07
N THR A 296 8.98 -18.42 -1.18
CA THR A 296 7.96 -18.36 -2.24
C THR A 296 7.32 -16.97 -2.38
N ALA A 297 7.13 -16.24 -1.27
CA ALA A 297 6.64 -14.85 -1.28
C ALA A 297 7.58 -13.86 -1.98
N ALA A 298 8.90 -13.98 -1.81
CA ALA A 298 9.86 -13.12 -2.46
C ALA A 298 9.83 -13.33 -3.99
N LEU A 299 9.76 -14.59 -4.43
CA LEU A 299 9.63 -14.98 -5.84
C LEU A 299 8.36 -14.41 -6.49
N LEU A 300 7.21 -14.47 -5.80
CA LEU A 300 5.95 -13.91 -6.30
C LEU A 300 6.04 -12.40 -6.54
N TRP A 301 6.62 -11.67 -5.59
CA TRP A 301 6.82 -10.24 -5.73
C TRP A 301 7.95 -9.89 -6.73
N GLN A 302 8.97 -10.73 -6.90
CA GLN A 302 10.03 -10.55 -7.90
C GLN A 302 9.46 -10.72 -9.32
N CYS A 303 8.62 -11.73 -9.54
CA CYS A 303 7.88 -11.91 -10.79
C CYS A 303 6.98 -10.71 -11.09
N LEU A 304 6.22 -10.22 -10.09
CA LEU A 304 5.41 -8.99 -10.21
C LEU A 304 6.26 -7.78 -10.60
N ALA A 305 7.36 -7.52 -9.88
CA ALA A 305 8.24 -6.38 -10.12
C ALA A 305 8.88 -6.43 -11.51
N LYS A 306 9.27 -7.62 -11.99
CA LYS A 306 9.93 -7.81 -13.29
C LYS A 306 8.93 -7.71 -14.45
N VAL A 307 7.69 -8.18 -14.29
CA VAL A 307 6.63 -7.96 -15.29
C VAL A 307 6.27 -6.46 -15.39
N CYS A 308 6.17 -5.76 -14.26
CA CYS A 308 5.97 -4.30 -14.27
C CYS A 308 7.15 -3.56 -14.92
N SER A 309 8.40 -3.90 -14.55
CA SER A 309 9.61 -3.24 -15.07
C SER A 309 9.83 -3.48 -16.56
N LYS A 310 9.70 -4.73 -17.05
CA LYS A 310 9.86 -5.04 -18.48
C LYS A 310 8.77 -4.40 -19.33
N SER A 311 7.54 -4.36 -18.82
CA SER A 311 6.45 -3.69 -19.52
C SER A 311 6.71 -2.18 -19.67
N HIS A 312 7.29 -1.55 -18.65
CA HIS A 312 7.67 -0.14 -18.69
C HIS A 312 8.90 0.15 -19.58
N GLU A 313 9.90 -0.75 -19.62
CA GLU A 313 11.07 -0.64 -20.50
C GLU A 313 10.72 -0.80 -21.98
N GLU A 314 9.85 -1.76 -22.31
CA GLU A 314 9.35 -1.95 -23.68
C GLU A 314 8.49 -0.76 -24.13
N GLU A 315 7.68 -0.19 -23.23
CA GLU A 315 6.89 1.02 -23.50
C GLU A 315 7.77 2.26 -23.72
N SER A 316 8.84 2.40 -22.95
CA SER A 316 9.81 3.49 -23.09
C SER A 316 10.57 3.41 -24.43
N ARG A 317 10.97 2.20 -24.86
CA ARG A 317 11.56 1.96 -26.19
C ARG A 317 10.57 2.27 -27.32
N PHE A 318 9.30 1.90 -27.17
CA PHE A 318 8.27 2.18 -28.17
C PHE A 318 7.98 3.69 -28.32
N GLN A 319 8.20 4.49 -27.26
CA GLN A 319 8.09 5.96 -27.33
C GLN A 319 9.29 6.63 -28.01
N GLU A 320 10.49 6.06 -27.88
CA GLU A 320 11.69 6.56 -28.58
C GLU A 320 11.67 6.23 -30.09
N GLU A 321 11.00 5.16 -30.49
CA GLU A 321 10.87 4.71 -31.89
C GLU A 321 9.70 5.36 -32.67
N LEU A 322 8.79 6.08 -32.00
CA LEU A 322 7.75 6.84 -32.69
C LEU A 322 8.38 8.04 -33.42
N PRO A 323 8.14 8.22 -34.75
CA PRO A 323 8.73 9.32 -35.48
C PRO A 323 8.28 10.64 -34.86
N ARG A 324 9.24 11.46 -34.42
CA ARG A 324 8.98 12.83 -33.98
C ARG A 324 8.33 13.59 -35.13
N VAL A 325 7.01 13.76 -35.05
CA VAL A 325 6.28 14.65 -35.95
C VAL A 325 6.81 16.06 -35.65
N LYS A 326 7.68 16.55 -36.54
CA LYS A 326 8.12 17.95 -36.54
C LYS A 326 6.87 18.81 -36.74
N LYS A 327 6.63 19.75 -35.81
CA LYS A 327 5.72 20.88 -36.05
C LYS A 327 6.25 21.75 -37.18
#